data_AF-A0A7C3UET1-F1
#
_entry.id   AF-A0A7C3UET1-F1
#
_cell.length_a   1.000
_cell.length_b   1.000
_cell.length_c   1.000
_cell.angle_alpha   90.00
_cell.angle_beta   90.00
_cell.angle_gamma   90.00
#
_symmetry.space_group_name_H-M   'P 1'
#
loop_
_entity.id
_entity.type
_entity.pdbx_description
1 polymer ?
#
loop_
_entity_poly.entity_id
_entity_poly.type
_entity_poly.pdbx_seq_one_letter_code
_entity_poly.pdbx_strand_id
1 'polypeptide(L)'
;MTGWPSCRRSRAAEPGRRDAGGAGDGGSGRPPRPRLLPGLARGVPAGPARKRGGVQVRQETQGAGGGPAAAPSPARQRLAAAGFEAVVRTRASVRSFRDEPVPRDDVRLMVELATRAANAGNAQPWLFVAVEDVGTKEAMRAAVAAAVDAMAGWPEARGERRALAAVRRYATFFAAAPVVVAVFVLPYESTSDRLMAAHGLDQAARDRLRARPDLQSVGAAAQTLCLAAHAMG
;
A
#
# COMPACT_ATOMS: atom_id res chain seq x y z
N MET A 1 12.23 29.39 17.44
CA MET A 1 11.93 30.10 16.18
C MET A 1 13.18 30.09 15.32
N THR A 2 13.29 29.18 14.35
CA THR A 2 14.30 29.26 13.28
C THR A 2 13.70 28.59 12.05
N GLY A 3 13.40 29.42 11.04
CA GLY A 3 12.59 29.08 9.89
C GLY A 3 13.35 28.31 8.81
N TRP A 4 12.58 27.54 8.04
CA TRP A 4 13.00 26.82 6.85
C TRP A 4 13.30 27.84 5.73
N PRO A 5 14.50 27.86 5.11
CA PRO A 5 14.76 28.81 4.03
C PRO A 5 14.04 28.38 2.75
N SER A 6 13.24 29.30 2.22
CA SER A 6 12.58 29.24 0.92
C SER A 6 13.55 28.89 -0.21
N CYS A 7 13.25 27.83 -0.95
CA CYS A 7 13.95 27.47 -2.18
C CYS A 7 13.61 28.52 -3.28
N ARG A 8 14.51 29.50 -3.47
CA ARG A 8 14.47 30.42 -4.61
C ARG A 8 14.87 29.66 -5.87
N ARG A 9 14.01 29.68 -6.89
CA ARG A 9 14.36 29.22 -8.24
C ARG A 9 15.38 30.18 -8.84
N SER A 10 16.61 29.72 -9.05
CA SER A 10 17.56 30.36 -9.96
C SER A 10 17.35 29.76 -11.36
N ARG A 11 17.04 30.63 -12.33
CA ARG A 11 17.23 30.32 -13.75
C ARG A 11 18.71 30.49 -14.06
N ALA A 12 19.36 29.49 -14.63
CA ALA A 12 20.63 29.64 -15.31
C ALA A 12 20.73 28.71 -16.53
N ALA A 13 20.80 29.35 -17.70
CA ALA A 13 21.45 29.03 -18.97
C ALA A 13 21.54 27.57 -19.49
N GLU A 14 20.91 27.35 -20.65
CA GLU A 14 21.16 26.23 -21.56
C GLU A 14 22.57 26.30 -22.19
N PRO A 15 23.31 25.18 -22.30
CA PRO A 15 24.43 25.07 -23.22
C PRO A 15 24.04 24.32 -24.50
N GLY A 16 24.08 25.06 -25.61
CA GLY A 16 24.70 24.71 -26.89
C GLY A 16 24.44 23.32 -27.50
N ARG A 17 23.58 23.29 -28.53
CA ARG A 17 23.52 22.24 -29.55
C ARG A 17 24.89 22.06 -30.21
N ARG A 18 25.36 20.82 -30.32
CA ARG A 18 26.37 20.41 -31.30
C ARG A 18 25.78 19.28 -32.14
N ASP A 19 25.80 19.49 -33.45
CA ASP A 19 25.43 18.52 -34.46
C ASP A 19 26.48 17.40 -34.53
N ALA A 20 26.01 16.16 -34.55
CA ALA A 20 26.80 15.01 -34.97
C ALA A 20 25.88 14.10 -35.80
N GLY A 21 26.17 14.03 -37.09
CA GLY A 21 25.46 13.17 -38.04
C GLY A 21 25.92 11.71 -37.98
N GLY A 22 25.01 10.83 -38.37
CA GLY A 22 25.27 9.60 -39.12
C GLY A 22 25.68 8.35 -38.32
N ALA A 23 24.71 7.46 -38.07
CA ALA A 23 24.93 6.01 -38.08
C ALA A 23 23.60 5.22 -38.16
N GLY A 24 23.45 4.49 -39.28
CA GLY A 24 23.07 3.06 -39.29
C GLY A 24 21.68 2.64 -38.82
N ASP A 25 20.84 2.30 -39.80
CA ASP A 25 19.59 1.54 -39.67
C ASP A 25 19.83 0.14 -39.08
N GLY A 26 18.99 -0.28 -38.11
CA GLY A 26 19.20 -1.54 -37.39
C GLY A 26 18.13 -1.90 -36.35
N GLY A 27 17.00 -2.46 -36.81
CA GLY A 27 16.25 -3.50 -36.09
C GLY A 27 15.46 -3.10 -34.83
N SER A 28 14.22 -2.61 -35.00
CA SER A 28 13.25 -2.44 -33.93
C SER A 28 12.68 -3.80 -33.45
N GLY A 29 13.42 -4.51 -32.61
CA GLY A 29 12.92 -5.67 -31.86
C GLY A 29 12.16 -5.23 -30.60
N ARG A 30 10.83 -5.25 -30.64
CA ARG A 30 10.00 -5.05 -29.44
C ARG A 30 10.30 -6.16 -28.43
N PRO A 31 10.63 -5.88 -27.15
CA PRO A 31 10.84 -6.94 -26.18
C PRO A 31 9.56 -7.77 -26.01
N PRO A 32 9.65 -9.11 -25.84
CA PRO A 32 8.49 -9.96 -25.69
C PRO A 32 7.74 -9.61 -24.40
N ARG A 33 6.39 -9.54 -24.49
CA ARG A 33 5.53 -9.34 -23.33
C ARG A 33 5.68 -10.54 -22.38
N PRO A 34 5.74 -10.33 -21.04
CA PRO A 34 5.71 -11.43 -20.09
C PRO A 34 4.43 -12.24 -20.28
N ARG A 35 4.58 -13.57 -20.44
CA ARG A 35 3.44 -14.49 -20.50
C ARG A 35 2.82 -14.59 -19.10
N LEU A 36 1.59 -14.10 -18.96
CA LEU A 36 0.76 -14.35 -17.77
C LEU A 36 0.57 -15.86 -17.57
N LEU A 37 0.66 -16.32 -16.32
CA LEU A 37 0.39 -17.71 -15.95
C LEU A 37 -1.02 -18.13 -16.40
N PRO A 38 -1.21 -19.36 -16.94
CA PRO A 38 -2.53 -19.88 -17.25
C PRO A 38 -3.38 -19.94 -15.97
N GLY A 39 -4.47 -19.18 -15.91
CA GLY A 39 -5.39 -19.13 -14.76
C GLY A 39 -5.70 -17.73 -14.21
N LEU A 40 -4.87 -16.72 -14.52
CA LEU A 40 -5.13 -15.31 -14.18
C LEU A 40 -5.72 -14.47 -15.33
N ALA A 41 -5.93 -15.08 -16.49
CA ALA A 41 -6.36 -14.44 -17.73
C ALA A 41 -7.89 -14.32 -17.89
N ARG A 42 -8.62 -14.04 -16.81
CA ARG A 42 -10.00 -13.55 -16.92
C ARG A 42 -10.10 -12.25 -16.15
N GLY A 43 -9.81 -11.16 -16.85
CA GLY A 43 -10.26 -9.85 -16.42
C GLY A 43 -11.76 -9.91 -16.20
N VAL A 44 -12.22 -9.45 -15.03
CA VAL A 44 -13.64 -9.22 -14.79
C VAL A 44 -14.11 -8.25 -15.86
N PRO A 45 -15.16 -8.56 -16.64
CA PRO A 45 -15.68 -7.63 -17.62
C PRO A 45 -16.07 -6.33 -16.90
N ALA A 46 -15.61 -5.20 -17.44
CA ALA A 46 -16.04 -3.89 -16.96
C ALA A 46 -17.56 -3.78 -17.23
N GLY A 47 -18.36 -4.08 -16.21
CA GLY A 47 -19.79 -3.80 -16.21
C GLY A 47 -20.02 -2.29 -16.40
N PRO A 48 -21.21 -1.89 -16.90
CA PRO A 48 -21.50 -0.49 -17.16
C PRO A 48 -21.24 0.34 -15.89
N ALA A 49 -20.60 1.49 -16.08
CA ALA A 49 -20.34 2.45 -15.02
C ALA A 49 -21.66 2.92 -14.41
N ARG A 50 -22.15 2.18 -13.40
CA ARG A 50 -23.20 2.69 -12.51
C ARG A 50 -22.65 3.96 -11.89
N LYS A 51 -23.39 5.07 -12.01
CA LYS A 51 -23.23 6.23 -11.14
C LYS A 51 -23.32 5.71 -9.70
N ARG A 52 -22.17 5.45 -9.08
CA ARG A 52 -22.11 5.17 -7.66
C ARG A 52 -22.31 6.52 -7.01
N GLY A 53 -23.54 6.76 -6.56
CA GLY A 53 -23.78 7.80 -5.56
C GLY A 53 -22.73 7.61 -4.48
N GLY A 54 -22.04 8.70 -4.12
CA GLY A 54 -20.97 8.65 -3.14
C GLY A 54 -21.45 7.82 -1.95
N VAL A 55 -20.64 6.84 -1.56
CA VAL A 55 -20.83 6.19 -0.26
C VAL A 55 -20.57 7.31 0.73
N GLN A 56 -21.64 8.00 1.13
CA GLN A 56 -21.60 8.82 2.31
C GLN A 56 -21.41 7.84 3.46
N VAL A 57 -20.17 7.73 3.92
CA VAL A 57 -19.93 7.30 5.29
C VAL A 57 -20.70 8.31 6.12
N ARG A 58 -21.90 7.94 6.58
CA ARG A 58 -22.57 8.65 7.66
C ARG A 58 -21.57 8.61 8.81
N GLN A 59 -20.86 9.70 9.02
CA GLN A 59 -20.36 10.01 10.34
C GLN A 59 -21.63 10.19 11.16
N GLU A 60 -21.96 9.17 11.96
CA GLU A 60 -22.89 9.38 13.07
C GLU A 60 -22.29 10.52 13.88
N THR A 61 -22.88 11.70 13.74
CA THR A 61 -22.70 12.80 14.67
C THR A 61 -23.29 12.28 15.97
N GLN A 62 -22.43 11.74 16.83
CA GLN A 62 -22.79 11.46 18.21
C GLN A 62 -23.30 12.77 18.78
N GLY A 63 -24.60 12.80 19.07
CA GLY A 63 -25.24 13.90 19.76
C GLY A 63 -24.48 14.19 21.04
N ALA A 64 -24.36 15.47 21.36
CA ALA A 64 -23.80 15.97 22.61
C ALA A 64 -24.65 15.49 23.80
N GLY A 65 -24.39 14.27 24.27
CA GLY A 65 -24.86 13.72 25.53
C GLY A 65 -23.65 13.53 26.44
N GLY A 66 -23.35 14.55 27.24
CA GLY A 66 -22.23 14.55 28.18
C GLY A 66 -22.46 13.60 29.36
N GLY A 67 -22.16 12.32 29.16
CA GLY A 67 -21.74 11.44 30.26
C GLY A 67 -20.23 11.60 30.48
N PRO A 68 -19.69 11.32 31.69
CA PRO A 68 -18.25 11.38 31.91
C PRO A 68 -17.56 10.47 30.90
N ALA A 69 -16.62 11.04 30.13
CA ALA A 69 -15.87 10.30 29.13
C ALA A 69 -15.26 9.06 29.81
N ALA A 70 -15.66 7.87 29.35
CA ALA A 70 -15.10 6.62 29.84
C ALA A 70 -13.57 6.69 29.77
N ALA A 71 -12.89 6.21 30.81
CA ALA A 71 -11.43 6.24 30.87
C ALA A 71 -10.82 5.64 29.59
N PRO A 72 -9.76 6.26 29.02
CA PRO A 72 -9.16 5.77 27.78
C PRO A 72 -8.68 4.34 27.96
N SER A 73 -8.90 3.48 26.94
CA SER A 73 -8.43 2.09 26.97
C SER A 73 -6.91 2.02 27.22
N PRO A 74 -6.38 0.93 27.78
CA PRO A 74 -4.93 0.78 28.01
C PRO A 74 -4.10 1.07 26.76
N ALA A 75 -4.58 0.68 25.57
CA ALA A 75 -3.93 0.99 24.30
C ALA A 75 -3.91 2.49 23.98
N ARG A 76 -5.01 3.22 24.22
CA ARG A 76 -5.05 4.68 24.07
C ARG A 76 -4.11 5.39 25.04
N GLN A 77 -3.96 4.86 26.27
CA GLN A 77 -3.00 5.39 27.23
C GLN A 77 -1.56 5.19 26.77
N ARG A 78 -1.22 3.98 26.28
CA ARG A 78 0.11 3.70 25.70
C ARG A 78 0.41 4.61 24.51
N LEU A 79 -0.56 4.77 23.60
CA LEU A 79 -0.45 5.67 22.45
C LEU A 79 -0.22 7.13 22.88
N ALA A 80 -0.95 7.62 23.89
CA ALA A 80 -0.81 8.99 24.39
C ALA A 80 0.53 9.23 25.10
N ALA A 81 1.06 8.21 25.78
CA ALA A 81 2.37 8.26 26.42
C ALA A 81 3.53 8.13 25.42
N ALA A 82 3.30 7.54 24.26
CA ALA A 82 4.33 7.30 23.26
C ALA A 82 4.77 8.60 22.56
N GLY A 83 6.06 8.95 22.70
CA GLY A 83 6.64 10.09 21.98
C GLY A 83 6.79 9.79 20.48
N PHE A 84 6.27 10.66 19.60
CA PHE A 84 6.29 10.46 18.15
C PHE A 84 7.70 10.16 17.59
N GLU A 85 8.72 10.92 17.99
CA GLU A 85 10.10 10.69 17.54
C GLU A 85 10.60 9.30 17.96
N ALA A 86 10.33 8.89 19.21
CA ALA A 86 10.74 7.58 19.71
C ALA A 86 10.05 6.46 18.91
N VAL A 87 8.75 6.56 18.64
CA VAL A 87 8.00 5.59 17.83
C VAL A 87 8.60 5.45 16.44
N VAL A 88 8.86 6.57 15.75
CA VAL A 88 9.42 6.55 14.39
C VAL A 88 10.82 5.95 14.37
N ARG A 89 11.68 6.27 15.35
CA ARG A 89 13.06 5.77 15.39
C ARG A 89 13.18 4.30 15.78
N THR A 90 12.32 3.83 16.68
CA THR A 90 12.46 2.51 17.31
C THR A 90 11.61 1.43 16.64
N ARG A 91 10.63 1.80 15.80
CA ARG A 91 9.83 0.83 15.06
C ARG A 91 10.72 -0.07 14.20
N ALA A 92 10.54 -1.39 14.32
CA ALA A 92 11.25 -2.41 13.57
C ALA A 92 10.28 -3.33 12.80
N SER A 93 10.77 -3.98 11.73
CA SER A 93 9.98 -4.98 11.00
C SER A 93 10.14 -6.33 11.67
N VAL A 94 9.21 -6.66 12.57
CA VAL A 94 9.19 -7.90 13.35
C VAL A 94 8.71 -9.07 12.49
N ARG A 95 9.40 -10.22 12.61
CA ARG A 95 9.12 -11.44 11.82
C ARG A 95 9.01 -12.72 12.66
N SER A 96 8.99 -12.57 13.97
CA SER A 96 8.74 -13.64 14.94
C SER A 96 7.75 -13.08 15.96
N PHE A 97 6.71 -13.84 16.25
CA PHE A 97 5.57 -13.37 17.04
C PHE A 97 5.39 -14.25 18.27
N ARG A 98 4.92 -13.66 19.36
CA ARG A 98 4.44 -14.40 20.52
C ARG A 98 3.04 -14.94 20.20
N ASP A 99 2.67 -16.04 20.83
CA ASP A 99 1.32 -16.63 20.75
C ASP A 99 0.33 -15.91 21.68
N GLU A 100 0.47 -14.58 21.79
CA GLU A 100 -0.41 -13.73 22.59
C GLU A 100 -1.47 -13.09 21.69
N PRO A 101 -2.77 -13.21 22.03
CA PRO A 101 -3.82 -12.64 21.22
C PRO A 101 -3.76 -11.10 21.26
N VAL A 102 -4.04 -10.47 20.12
CA VAL A 102 -4.18 -9.01 20.03
C VAL A 102 -5.64 -8.64 20.30
N PRO A 103 -5.95 -7.76 21.28
CA PRO A 103 -7.32 -7.32 21.52
C PRO A 103 -7.94 -6.69 20.26
N ARG A 104 -9.19 -7.07 19.95
CA ARG A 104 -9.89 -6.54 18.76
C ARG A 104 -10.03 -5.03 18.75
N ASP A 105 -10.21 -4.43 19.91
CA ASP A 105 -10.31 -2.97 20.02
C ASP A 105 -8.98 -2.26 19.74
N ASP A 106 -7.85 -2.91 20.03
CA ASP A 106 -6.54 -2.40 19.66
C ASP A 106 -6.36 -2.44 18.14
N VAL A 107 -6.76 -3.54 17.48
CA VAL A 107 -6.76 -3.65 16.01
C VAL A 107 -7.68 -2.59 15.37
N ARG A 108 -8.88 -2.39 15.92
CA ARG A 108 -9.81 -1.34 15.45
C ARG A 108 -9.19 0.05 15.59
N LEU A 109 -8.53 0.33 16.71
CA LEU A 109 -7.85 1.60 16.94
C LEU A 109 -6.68 1.81 15.98
N MET A 110 -5.88 0.77 15.69
CA MET A 110 -4.83 0.84 14.67
C MET A 110 -5.40 1.23 13.31
N VAL A 111 -6.51 0.61 12.90
CA VAL A 111 -7.18 0.90 11.62
C VAL A 111 -7.81 2.29 11.64
N GLU A 112 -8.47 2.70 12.73
CA GLU A 112 -9.03 4.04 12.90
C GLU A 112 -7.96 5.11 12.65
N LEU A 113 -6.78 4.96 13.25
CA LEU A 113 -5.66 5.87 13.06
C LEU A 113 -5.10 5.80 11.64
N ALA A 114 -5.00 4.61 11.05
CA ALA A 114 -4.56 4.43 9.67
C ALA A 114 -5.44 5.20 8.67
N THR A 115 -6.76 5.26 8.90
CA THR A 115 -7.69 6.03 8.04
C THR A 115 -7.48 7.54 8.09
N ARG A 116 -6.69 8.06 9.05
CA ARG A 116 -6.32 9.48 9.14
C ARG A 116 -5.14 9.86 8.25
N ALA A 117 -4.54 8.90 7.55
CA ALA A 117 -3.42 9.16 6.65
C ALA A 117 -3.79 10.16 5.54
N ALA A 118 -2.80 11.01 5.18
CA ALA A 118 -2.92 11.90 4.04
C ALA A 118 -3.17 11.09 2.76
N ASN A 119 -4.18 11.49 1.99
CA ASN A 119 -4.60 10.74 0.80
C ASN A 119 -5.16 11.65 -0.29
N ALA A 120 -5.02 11.21 -1.54
CA ALA A 120 -5.40 12.00 -2.69
C ALA A 120 -6.92 12.22 -2.77
N GLY A 121 -7.32 13.50 -2.87
CA GLY A 121 -8.73 13.87 -2.99
C GLY A 121 -9.61 13.47 -1.80
N ASN A 122 -9.02 13.15 -0.65
CA ASN A 122 -9.71 12.54 0.50
C ASN A 122 -10.53 11.27 0.13
N ALA A 123 -10.11 10.54 -0.90
CA ALA A 123 -10.84 9.38 -1.42
C ALA A 123 -10.73 8.13 -0.54
N GLN A 124 -9.74 8.07 0.35
CA GLN A 124 -9.51 6.95 1.26
C GLN A 124 -9.53 5.58 0.55
N PRO A 125 -8.67 5.36 -0.47
CA PRO A 125 -8.76 4.21 -1.38
C PRO A 125 -8.18 2.93 -0.76
N TRP A 126 -8.60 2.59 0.45
CA TRP A 126 -8.10 1.44 1.20
C TRP A 126 -9.24 0.56 1.73
N LEU A 127 -8.96 -0.73 1.82
CA LEU A 127 -9.74 -1.68 2.60
C LEU A 127 -8.79 -2.47 3.50
N PHE A 128 -9.06 -2.46 4.80
CA PHE A 128 -8.33 -3.22 5.81
C PHE A 128 -9.14 -4.44 6.20
N VAL A 129 -8.55 -5.63 6.07
CA VAL A 129 -9.16 -6.89 6.50
C VAL A 129 -8.27 -7.53 7.55
N ALA A 130 -8.74 -7.56 8.80
CA ALA A 130 -8.07 -8.25 9.89
C ALA A 130 -8.44 -9.75 9.85
N VAL A 131 -7.44 -10.61 9.78
CA VAL A 131 -7.57 -12.07 9.69
C VAL A 131 -6.97 -12.69 10.95
N GLU A 132 -7.83 -13.18 11.83
CA GLU A 132 -7.47 -13.90 13.06
C GLU A 132 -7.51 -15.43 12.84
N ASP A 133 -8.42 -15.89 11.97
CA ASP A 133 -8.67 -17.31 11.72
C ASP A 133 -7.43 -18.05 11.18
N VAL A 134 -7.04 -19.11 11.87
CA VAL A 134 -5.85 -19.91 11.54
C VAL A 134 -6.00 -20.57 10.18
N GLY A 135 -7.17 -21.13 9.86
CA GLY A 135 -7.41 -21.78 8.57
C GLY A 135 -7.23 -20.82 7.39
N THR A 136 -7.76 -19.60 7.52
CA THR A 136 -7.63 -18.54 6.52
C THR A 136 -6.19 -18.07 6.38
N LYS A 137 -5.46 -17.85 7.50
CA LYS A 137 -4.03 -17.50 7.45
C LYS A 137 -3.19 -18.58 6.76
N GLU A 138 -3.50 -19.85 7.02
CA GLU A 138 -2.84 -20.98 6.38
C GLU A 138 -3.16 -21.10 4.88
N ALA A 139 -4.40 -20.84 4.48
CA ALA A 139 -4.78 -20.77 3.08
C ALA A 139 -4.05 -19.63 2.34
N MET A 140 -3.94 -18.44 2.97
CA MET A 140 -3.16 -17.32 2.45
C MET A 140 -1.68 -17.72 2.31
N ARG A 141 -1.10 -18.38 3.31
CA ARG A 141 0.28 -18.88 3.28
C ARG A 141 0.52 -19.82 2.12
N ALA A 142 -0.40 -20.76 1.91
CA ALA A 142 -0.34 -21.74 0.82
C ALA A 142 -0.41 -21.06 -0.55
N ALA A 143 -1.31 -20.08 -0.72
CA ALA A 143 -1.41 -19.31 -1.97
C ALA A 143 -0.13 -18.55 -2.29
N VAL A 144 0.48 -17.89 -1.29
CA VAL A 144 1.77 -17.21 -1.46
C VAL A 144 2.89 -18.19 -1.78
N ALA A 145 2.95 -19.33 -1.10
CA ALA A 145 3.93 -20.38 -1.37
C ALA A 145 3.81 -20.90 -2.81
N ALA A 146 2.59 -21.17 -3.28
CA ALA A 146 2.36 -21.64 -4.65
C ALA A 146 2.82 -20.62 -5.70
N ALA A 147 2.67 -19.32 -5.45
CA ALA A 147 3.20 -18.27 -6.34
C ALA A 147 4.74 -18.30 -6.40
N VAL A 148 5.41 -18.56 -5.27
CA VAL A 148 6.87 -18.73 -5.24
C VAL A 148 7.29 -20.01 -5.96
N ASP A 149 6.56 -21.11 -5.77
CA ASP A 149 6.82 -22.38 -6.46
C ASP A 149 6.64 -22.24 -7.99
N ALA A 150 5.67 -21.43 -8.44
CA ALA A 150 5.52 -21.09 -9.85
C ALA A 150 6.73 -20.32 -10.40
N MET A 151 7.29 -19.37 -9.64
CA MET A 151 8.53 -18.67 -10.01
C MET A 151 9.72 -19.64 -10.10
N ALA A 152 9.77 -20.65 -9.23
CA ALA A 152 10.83 -21.66 -9.25
C ALA A 152 10.83 -22.50 -10.54
N GLY A 153 9.71 -22.56 -11.26
CA GLY A 153 9.59 -23.24 -12.55
C GLY A 153 10.09 -22.41 -13.75
N TRP A 154 10.45 -21.14 -13.56
CA TRP A 154 10.87 -20.27 -14.65
C TRP A 154 12.33 -20.54 -15.07
N PRO A 155 12.68 -20.40 -16.36
CA PRO A 155 14.06 -20.56 -16.82
C PRO A 155 15.06 -19.66 -16.07
N GLU A 156 14.65 -18.44 -15.74
CA GLU A 156 15.42 -17.43 -15.03
C GLU A 156 15.73 -17.83 -13.59
N ALA A 157 14.96 -18.74 -13.00
CA ALA A 157 15.18 -19.24 -11.63
C ALA A 157 16.25 -20.35 -11.55
N ARG A 158 16.84 -20.77 -12.69
CA ARG A 158 17.84 -21.83 -12.70
C ARG A 158 19.08 -21.42 -11.89
N GLY A 159 19.35 -22.16 -10.82
CA GLY A 159 20.45 -21.89 -9.90
C GLY A 159 20.05 -21.08 -8.66
N GLU A 160 18.85 -20.49 -8.64
CA GLU A 160 18.39 -19.59 -7.58
C GLU A 160 17.67 -20.31 -6.42
N ARG A 161 17.87 -21.61 -6.23
CA ARG A 161 17.14 -22.41 -5.20
C ARG A 161 17.24 -21.80 -3.81
N ARG A 162 18.45 -21.35 -3.42
CA ARG A 162 18.68 -20.75 -2.09
C ARG A 162 17.96 -19.41 -1.96
N ALA A 163 18.00 -18.57 -3.00
CA ALA A 163 17.30 -17.28 -3.03
C ALA A 163 15.78 -17.47 -2.94
N LEU A 164 15.22 -18.40 -3.72
CA LEU A 164 13.79 -18.71 -3.69
C LEU A 164 13.33 -19.28 -2.34
N ALA A 165 14.14 -20.13 -1.69
CA ALA A 165 13.84 -20.60 -0.34
C ALA A 165 13.80 -19.45 0.67
N ALA A 166 14.71 -18.47 0.54
CA ALA A 166 14.71 -17.26 1.36
C ALA A 166 13.49 -16.37 1.09
N VAL A 167 13.12 -16.17 -0.18
CA VAL A 167 11.90 -15.46 -0.59
C VAL A 167 10.67 -16.14 0.00
N ARG A 168 10.56 -17.46 -0.09
CA ARG A 168 9.45 -18.23 0.48
C ARG A 168 9.31 -17.95 1.97
N ARG A 169 10.39 -18.16 2.75
CA ARG A 169 10.38 -17.91 4.20
C ARG A 169 9.98 -16.46 4.52
N TYR A 170 10.52 -15.50 3.77
CA TYR A 170 10.21 -14.08 3.94
C TYR A 170 8.76 -13.72 3.56
N ALA A 171 8.17 -14.40 2.59
CA ALA A 171 6.82 -14.13 2.13
C ALA A 171 5.75 -14.85 2.95
N THR A 172 6.10 -15.90 3.70
CA THR A 172 5.11 -16.76 4.40
C THR A 172 5.09 -16.64 5.92
N PHE A 173 6.04 -15.93 6.54
CA PHE A 173 6.13 -15.87 8.02
C PHE A 173 4.91 -15.21 8.68
N PHE A 174 4.14 -14.41 7.94
CA PHE A 174 2.97 -13.71 8.46
C PHE A 174 1.92 -14.64 9.07
N ALA A 175 1.83 -15.89 8.61
CA ALA A 175 0.82 -16.84 9.08
C ALA A 175 0.97 -17.19 10.58
N ALA A 176 2.19 -17.07 11.11
CA ALA A 176 2.47 -17.25 12.53
C ALA A 176 2.05 -16.05 13.40
N ALA A 177 1.66 -14.91 12.81
CA ALA A 177 1.18 -13.78 13.58
C ALA A 177 -0.21 -14.07 14.17
N PRO A 178 -0.53 -13.61 15.38
CA PRO A 178 -1.88 -13.76 15.96
C PRO A 178 -2.95 -13.14 15.06
N VAL A 179 -2.68 -11.97 14.48
CA VAL A 179 -3.55 -11.30 13.50
C VAL A 179 -2.75 -10.85 12.27
N VAL A 180 -3.34 -11.01 11.09
CA VAL A 180 -2.80 -10.52 9.82
C VAL A 180 -3.73 -9.46 9.27
N VAL A 181 -3.25 -8.24 9.05
CA VAL A 181 -4.04 -7.19 8.38
C VAL A 181 -3.70 -7.17 6.90
N ALA A 182 -4.60 -7.68 6.06
CA ALA A 182 -4.49 -7.54 4.62
C ALA A 182 -4.97 -6.13 4.20
N VAL A 183 -4.09 -5.39 3.52
CA VAL A 183 -4.35 -4.01 3.07
C VAL A 183 -4.55 -4.03 1.57
N PHE A 184 -5.75 -3.66 1.13
CA PHE A 184 -6.11 -3.60 -0.29
C PHE A 184 -6.17 -2.16 -0.76
N VAL A 185 -5.72 -1.93 -1.99
CA VAL A 185 -5.89 -0.66 -2.71
C VAL A 185 -7.21 -0.75 -3.47
N LEU A 186 -8.14 0.15 -3.14
CA LEU A 186 -9.39 0.29 -3.88
C LEU A 186 -9.18 1.17 -5.12
N PRO A 187 -9.96 0.98 -6.20
CA PRO A 187 -9.88 1.83 -7.37
C PRO A 187 -10.06 3.31 -7.01
N TYR A 188 -9.14 4.14 -7.48
CA TYR A 188 -9.16 5.58 -7.32
C TYR A 188 -9.15 6.25 -8.70
N GLU A 189 -10.04 7.22 -8.88
CA GLU A 189 -10.10 8.01 -10.10
C GLU A 189 -10.47 9.46 -9.77
N SER A 190 -9.54 10.38 -10.02
CA SER A 190 -9.79 11.81 -9.90
C SER A 190 -10.41 12.40 -11.17
N THR A 191 -10.87 13.65 -11.09
CA THR A 191 -11.30 14.41 -12.27
C THR A 191 -10.16 14.51 -13.30
N SER A 192 -8.92 14.71 -12.86
CA SER A 192 -7.77 14.74 -13.77
C SER A 192 -7.56 13.40 -14.48
N ASP A 193 -7.77 12.28 -13.79
CA ASP A 193 -7.63 10.94 -14.37
C ASP A 193 -8.63 10.70 -15.50
N ARG A 194 -9.88 11.13 -15.29
CA ARG A 194 -10.92 11.07 -16.33
C ARG A 194 -10.59 11.94 -17.54
N LEU A 195 -10.13 13.18 -17.32
CA LEU A 195 -9.78 14.08 -18.41
C LEU A 195 -8.60 13.55 -19.23
N MET A 196 -7.57 13.02 -18.57
CA MET A 196 -6.43 12.40 -19.25
C MET A 196 -6.85 11.15 -20.05
N ALA A 197 -7.72 10.31 -19.48
CA ALA A 197 -8.24 9.14 -20.19
C ALA A 197 -9.06 9.56 -21.42
N ALA A 198 -9.92 10.58 -21.29
CA ALA A 198 -10.69 11.13 -22.41
C ALA A 198 -9.80 11.77 -23.49
N HIS A 199 -8.64 12.32 -23.10
CA HIS A 199 -7.62 12.82 -24.02
C HIS A 199 -6.85 11.70 -24.74
N GLY A 200 -7.06 10.43 -24.38
CA GLY A 200 -6.41 9.28 -25.00
C GLY A 200 -5.14 8.80 -24.29
N LEU A 201 -4.86 9.27 -23.07
CA LEU A 201 -3.74 8.73 -22.27
C LEU A 201 -4.14 7.38 -21.67
N ASP A 202 -3.35 6.35 -21.99
CA ASP A 202 -3.52 5.02 -21.40
C ASP A 202 -3.18 5.00 -19.90
N GLN A 203 -3.44 3.85 -19.25
CA GLN A 203 -3.18 3.72 -17.81
C GLN A 203 -1.69 3.90 -17.48
N ALA A 204 -0.78 3.38 -18.30
CA ALA A 204 0.66 3.44 -18.01
C ALA A 204 1.20 4.87 -18.08
N ALA A 205 0.73 5.66 -19.06
CA ALA A 205 1.07 7.06 -19.18
C ALA A 205 0.52 7.87 -18.00
N ARG A 206 -0.74 7.63 -17.60
CA ARG A 206 -1.34 8.28 -16.42
C ARG A 206 -0.60 7.91 -15.13
N ASP A 207 -0.27 6.63 -14.95
CA ASP A 207 0.49 6.14 -13.80
C ASP A 207 1.86 6.81 -13.70
N ARG A 208 2.56 7.00 -14.82
CA ARG A 208 3.86 7.69 -14.88
C ARG A 208 3.74 9.18 -14.58
N LEU A 209 2.72 9.85 -15.13
CA LEU A 209 2.50 11.28 -14.92
C LEU A 209 2.06 11.61 -13.49
N ARG A 210 1.23 10.75 -12.89
CA ARG A 210 0.66 10.96 -11.56
C ARG A 210 1.39 10.24 -10.44
N ALA A 211 2.33 9.36 -10.76
CA ALA A 211 3.09 8.55 -9.83
C ALA A 211 2.20 7.73 -8.86
N ARG A 212 1.07 7.19 -9.33
CA ARG A 212 0.17 6.32 -8.53
C ARG A 212 -0.25 6.92 -7.18
N PRO A 213 -1.08 7.99 -7.19
CA PRO A 213 -1.52 8.63 -5.95
C PRO A 213 -2.33 7.70 -5.03
N ASP A 214 -2.97 6.68 -5.61
CA ASP A 214 -3.62 5.57 -4.92
C ASP A 214 -2.61 4.80 -4.04
N LEU A 215 -1.49 4.35 -4.62
CA LEU A 215 -0.47 3.60 -3.90
C LEU A 215 0.23 4.45 -2.84
N GLN A 216 0.48 5.73 -3.12
CA GLN A 216 1.05 6.65 -2.13
C GLN A 216 0.12 6.82 -0.92
N SER A 217 -1.19 6.97 -1.17
CA SER A 217 -2.20 7.10 -0.12
C SER A 217 -2.28 5.86 0.76
N VAL A 218 -2.32 4.67 0.15
CA VAL A 218 -2.35 3.39 0.90
C VAL A 218 -1.04 3.13 1.62
N GLY A 219 0.11 3.51 1.04
CA GLY A 219 1.41 3.43 1.69
C GLY A 219 1.48 4.29 2.96
N ALA A 220 0.93 5.51 2.91
CA ALA A 220 0.82 6.38 4.09
C ALA A 220 -0.06 5.73 5.16
N ALA A 221 -1.21 5.16 4.79
CA ALA A 221 -2.10 4.48 5.73
C ALA A 221 -1.46 3.23 6.36
N ALA A 222 -0.76 2.41 5.58
CA ALA A 222 -0.02 1.25 6.07
C ALA A 222 1.10 1.65 7.03
N GLN A 223 1.82 2.74 6.73
CA GLN A 223 2.85 3.27 7.64
C GLN A 223 2.23 3.77 8.95
N THR A 224 1.11 4.51 8.90
CA THR A 224 0.39 4.96 10.09
C THR A 224 -0.09 3.78 10.93
N LEU A 225 -0.60 2.72 10.30
CA LEU A 225 -0.98 1.48 10.99
C LEU A 225 0.21 0.86 11.74
N CYS A 226 1.37 0.74 11.09
CA CYS A 226 2.59 0.21 11.71
C CYS A 226 3.08 1.05 12.90
N LEU A 227 3.00 2.39 12.79
CA LEU A 227 3.39 3.28 13.88
C LEU A 227 2.40 3.21 15.04
N ALA A 228 1.10 3.11 14.77
CA ALA A 228 0.08 2.91 15.79
C ALA A 228 0.30 1.59 16.54
N ALA A 229 0.54 0.50 15.82
CA ALA A 229 0.86 -0.80 16.43
C ALA A 229 2.08 -0.68 17.36
N HIS A 230 3.20 -0.15 16.86
CA HIS A 230 4.43 0.01 17.64
C HIS A 230 4.25 0.90 18.88
N ALA A 231 3.48 1.98 18.77
CA ALA A 231 3.20 2.87 19.90
C ALA A 231 2.35 2.21 21.00
N MET A 232 1.58 1.17 20.67
CA MET A 232 0.71 0.45 21.60
C MET A 232 1.37 -0.80 22.20
N GLY A 233 2.61 -1.13 21.83
CA GLY A 233 3.38 -2.28 22.32
C GLY A 233 3.16 -3.56 21.52
#